data_AF-A0A538B374-F1
#
_entry.id   AF-A0A538B374-F1
#
_cell.length_a   1.000
_cell.length_b   1.000
_cell.length_c   1.000
_cell.angle_alpha   90.00
_cell.angle_beta   90.00
_cell.angle_gamma   90.00
#
_symmetry.space_group_name_H-M   'P 1'
#
loop_
_entity.id
_entity.type
_entity.pdbx_description
1 polymer ?
#
loop_
_entity_poly.entity_id
_entity_poly.type
_entity_poly.pdbx_seq_one_letter_code
_entity_poly.pdbx_strand_id
1 'polypeptide(L)'
;MSPVRLRRHGDHWLWVGGPVPPGADAITIGPLVSVRAAAAGDDHLLRHELEHVRQWRRLGPAGFLVRYAVSYLRWRLRGYDHWGAYRRIPLEVEAEWNARRRL
;
A
#
# COMPACT_ATOMS: atom_id res chain seq x y z
N MET A 1 20.37 -0.92 -15.24
CA MET A 1 19.58 -0.51 -14.05
C MET A 1 18.92 0.82 -14.38
N SER A 2 17.59 0.89 -14.37
CA SER A 2 16.89 2.18 -14.56
C SER A 2 17.23 3.13 -13.40
N PRO A 3 17.49 4.42 -13.66
CA PRO A 3 17.89 5.34 -12.60
C PRO A 3 16.77 5.50 -11.58
N VAL A 4 17.18 5.49 -10.30
CA VAL A 4 16.32 5.77 -9.15
C VAL A 4 15.75 7.19 -9.30
N ARG A 5 14.42 7.35 -9.15
CA ARG A 5 13.76 8.64 -9.33
C ARG A 5 12.72 8.87 -8.25
N LEU A 6 12.96 9.87 -7.38
CA LEU A 6 11.99 10.40 -6.45
C LEU A 6 11.25 11.57 -7.10
N ARG A 7 9.92 11.53 -7.12
CA ARG A 7 9.05 12.56 -7.72
C ARG A 7 7.94 12.94 -6.76
N ARG A 8 7.61 14.23 -6.70
CA ARG A 8 6.42 14.69 -5.96
C ARG A 8 5.21 14.70 -6.88
N HIS A 9 4.13 14.06 -6.47
CA HIS A 9 2.85 14.00 -7.18
C HIS A 9 1.77 14.58 -6.28
N GLY A 10 1.65 15.92 -6.28
CA GLY A 10 0.68 16.64 -5.47
C GLY A 10 0.85 16.39 -3.98
N ASP A 11 0.05 15.48 -3.44
CA ASP A 11 -0.08 15.15 -2.02
C ASP A 11 0.80 13.98 -1.54
N HIS A 12 1.54 13.34 -2.44
CA HIS A 12 2.44 12.24 -2.10
C HIS A 12 3.75 12.30 -2.89
N TRP A 13 4.67 11.43 -2.52
CA TRP A 13 5.96 11.20 -3.17
C TRP A 13 5.96 9.80 -3.77
N LEU A 14 6.46 9.68 -5.00
CA LEU A 14 6.67 8.42 -5.68
C LEU A 14 8.18 8.19 -5.84
N TRP A 15 8.68 7.12 -5.24
CA TRP A 15 10.07 6.68 -5.35
C TRP A 15 10.17 5.44 -6.24
N VAL A 16 10.54 5.65 -7.50
CA VAL A 16 10.78 4.58 -8.45
C VAL A 16 12.18 4.02 -8.27
N GLY A 17 12.27 2.69 -8.09
CA GLY A 17 13.52 2.00 -7.80
C GLY A 17 13.98 2.13 -6.34
N GLY A 18 13.09 2.56 -5.45
CA GLY A 18 13.35 2.65 -4.02
C GLY A 18 13.34 1.29 -3.31
N PRO A 19 13.68 1.26 -2.01
CA PRO A 19 13.61 0.04 -1.22
C PRO A 19 12.14 -0.40 -1.07
N VAL A 20 11.90 -1.70 -1.26
CA VAL A 20 10.60 -2.35 -1.05
C VAL A 20 10.89 -3.67 -0.32
N PRO A 21 10.07 -4.06 0.69
CA PRO A 21 10.24 -5.32 1.39
C PRO A 21 10.33 -6.54 0.44
N PRO A 22 11.07 -7.60 0.80
CA PRO A 22 11.04 -8.85 0.06
C PRO A 22 9.61 -9.40 -0.06
N GLY A 23 9.22 -9.84 -1.26
CA GLY A 23 7.87 -10.36 -1.52
C GLY A 23 6.81 -9.30 -1.86
N ALA A 24 7.18 -8.02 -1.93
CA ALA A 24 6.33 -6.93 -2.39
C ALA A 24 6.98 -6.16 -3.57
N ASP A 25 6.12 -5.59 -4.42
CA ASP A 25 6.52 -4.76 -5.56
C ASP A 25 6.42 -3.25 -5.28
N ALA A 26 5.61 -2.87 -4.29
CA ALA A 26 5.54 -1.52 -3.75
C ALA A 26 5.24 -1.51 -2.24
N ILE A 27 5.40 -0.35 -1.62
CA ILE A 27 4.99 -0.08 -0.24
C ILE A 27 4.63 1.40 -0.07
N THR A 28 3.60 1.65 0.73
CA THR A 28 3.23 3.00 1.18
C THR A 28 3.61 3.22 2.64
N ILE A 29 4.35 4.31 2.90
CA ILE A 29 4.70 4.79 4.23
C ILE A 29 4.30 6.26 4.35
N GLY A 30 3.14 6.51 4.94
CA GLY A 30 2.56 7.85 5.02
C GLY A 30 2.33 8.46 3.63
N PRO A 31 2.91 9.62 3.30
CA PRO A 31 2.78 10.24 1.98
C PRO A 31 3.81 9.70 0.96
N LEU A 32 4.58 8.65 1.26
CA LEU A 32 5.60 8.11 0.37
C LEU A 32 5.17 6.74 -0.18
N VAL A 33 5.13 6.61 -1.49
CA VAL A 33 5.01 5.34 -2.21
C VAL A 33 6.38 4.98 -2.78
N SER A 34 6.92 3.84 -2.39
CA SER A 34 8.15 3.27 -2.97
C SER A 34 7.77 2.07 -3.83
N VAL A 35 8.26 2.01 -5.07
CA VAL A 35 7.93 0.95 -6.04
C VAL A 35 9.18 0.45 -6.74
N ARG A 36 9.25 -0.86 -6.98
CA ARG A 36 10.33 -1.46 -7.77
C ARG A 36 10.28 -0.91 -9.20
N ALA A 37 11.44 -0.65 -9.79
CA ALA A 37 11.51 -0.09 -11.14
C ALA A 37 10.79 -0.95 -12.19
N ALA A 38 10.76 -2.28 -12.02
CA ALA A 38 10.06 -3.20 -12.92
C ALA A 38 8.53 -3.12 -12.82
N ALA A 39 7.99 -2.72 -11.66
CA ALA A 39 6.56 -2.63 -11.40
C ALA A 39 6.02 -1.19 -11.54
N ALA A 40 6.89 -0.22 -11.84
CA ALA A 40 6.52 1.20 -11.89
C ALA A 40 5.56 1.58 -13.04
N GLY A 41 5.34 0.68 -14.00
CA GLY A 41 4.34 0.83 -15.06
C GLY A 41 3.01 0.13 -14.77
N ASP A 42 2.84 -0.49 -13.60
CA ASP A 42 1.60 -1.13 -13.22
C ASP A 42 0.63 -0.11 -12.61
N ASP A 43 -0.30 0.37 -13.44
CA ASP A 43 -1.33 1.32 -13.04
C ASP A 43 -2.27 0.79 -11.95
N HIS A 44 -2.47 -0.53 -11.87
CA HIS A 44 -3.30 -1.12 -10.82
C HIS A 44 -2.55 -1.07 -9.48
N LEU A 45 -1.30 -1.51 -9.45
CA LEU A 45 -0.45 -1.44 -8.26
C LEU A 45 -0.32 -0.01 -7.75
N LEU A 46 -0.03 0.95 -8.63
CA LEU A 46 0.09 2.35 -8.24
C LEU A 46 -1.22 2.90 -7.66
N ARG A 47 -2.37 2.57 -8.24
CA ARG A 47 -3.67 2.97 -7.67
C ARG A 47 -3.92 2.35 -6.30
N HIS A 48 -3.55 1.09 -6.10
CA HIS A 48 -3.64 0.43 -4.80
C HIS A 48 -2.82 1.18 -3.73
N GLU A 49 -1.56 1.49 -4.01
CA GLU A 49 -0.70 2.24 -3.09
C GLU A 49 -1.23 3.66 -2.79
N LEU A 50 -1.78 4.33 -3.80
CA LEU A 50 -2.39 5.65 -3.61
C LEU A 50 -3.60 5.61 -2.67
N GLU A 51 -4.36 4.52 -2.64
CA GLU A 51 -5.45 4.37 -1.68
C GLU A 51 -4.93 4.27 -0.24
N HIS A 52 -3.76 3.66 -0.01
CA HIS A 52 -3.12 3.72 1.31
C HIS A 52 -2.71 5.13 1.71
N VAL A 53 -2.22 5.95 0.76
CA VAL A 53 -1.97 7.38 1.01
C VAL A 53 -3.26 8.09 1.42
N ARG A 54 -4.36 7.88 0.69
CA ARG A 54 -5.67 8.48 1.01
C ARG A 54 -6.16 8.04 2.38
N GLN A 55 -6.07 6.75 2.68
CA GLN A 55 -6.44 6.17 3.97
C GLN A 55 -5.60 6.76 5.11
N TRP A 56 -4.28 6.90 4.91
CA TRP A 56 -3.37 7.51 5.88
C TRP A 56 -3.78 8.95 6.19
N ARG A 57 -4.09 9.74 5.16
CA ARG A 57 -4.57 11.13 5.32
C ARG A 57 -5.94 11.20 6.01
N ARG A 58 -6.86 10.30 5.64
CA ARG A 58 -8.23 10.25 6.18
C ARG A 58 -8.26 9.84 7.65
N LEU A 59 -7.42 8.89 8.05
CA LEU A 59 -7.45 8.28 9.39
C LEU A 59 -6.38 8.83 10.33
N GLY A 60 -5.39 9.53 9.79
CA GLY A 60 -4.16 9.85 10.48
C GLY A 60 -3.28 8.62 10.74
N PRO A 61 -2.01 8.82 11.16
CA PRO A 61 -1.06 7.73 11.40
C PRO A 61 -1.57 6.69 12.40
N ALA A 62 -2.05 7.14 13.56
CA ALA A 62 -2.52 6.26 14.62
C ALA A 62 -3.78 5.47 14.19
N GLY A 63 -4.74 6.14 13.55
CA GLY A 63 -5.98 5.51 13.11
C GLY A 63 -5.74 4.45 12.03
N PHE A 64 -4.84 4.73 11.08
CA PHE A 64 -4.44 3.76 10.06
C PHE A 64 -3.76 2.54 10.70
N LEU A 65 -2.70 2.76 11.48
CA LEU A 65 -1.89 1.68 12.06
C LEU A 65 -2.71 0.78 13.00
N VAL A 66 -3.54 1.38 13.87
CA VAL A 66 -4.38 0.61 14.80
C VAL A 66 -5.38 -0.27 14.03
N ARG A 67 -6.09 0.29 13.04
CA ARG A 67 -7.08 -0.48 12.25
C ARG A 67 -6.41 -1.61 11.48
N TYR A 68 -5.25 -1.33 10.88
CA TYR A 68 -4.48 -2.31 10.14
C TYR A 68 -4.02 -3.46 11.06
N ALA A 69 -3.31 -3.12 12.15
CA ALA A 69 -2.73 -4.09 13.06
C ALA A 69 -3.80 -4.93 13.78
N VAL A 70 -4.85 -4.30 14.31
CA VAL A 70 -5.94 -5.01 14.99
C VAL A 70 -6.66 -5.96 14.04
N SER A 71 -6.93 -5.53 12.80
CA SER A 71 -7.56 -6.40 11.81
C SER A 71 -6.66 -7.58 11.43
N TYR A 72 -5.37 -7.33 11.18
CA TYR A 72 -4.42 -8.38 10.86
C TYR A 72 -4.34 -9.41 11.99
N LEU A 73 -4.15 -8.94 13.23
CA LEU A 73 -4.07 -9.80 14.41
C LEU A 73 -5.37 -10.59 14.62
N ARG A 74 -6.54 -9.96 14.47
CA ARG A 74 -7.84 -10.64 14.56
C ARG A 74 -7.93 -11.82 13.59
N TRP A 75 -7.45 -11.66 12.35
CA TRP A 75 -7.49 -12.76 11.37
C TRP A 75 -6.41 -13.81 11.61
N ARG A 76 -5.22 -13.42 12.06
CA ARG A 76 -4.17 -14.36 12.49
C ARG A 76 -4.63 -15.22 13.67
N LEU A 77 -5.29 -14.62 14.67
CA LEU A 77 -5.87 -15.32 15.82
C LEU A 77 -7.04 -16.24 15.43
N ARG A 78 -7.64 -16.06 14.25
CA ARG A 78 -8.64 -16.95 13.68
C ARG A 78 -8.04 -18.08 12.84
N GLY A 79 -6.71 -18.24 12.84
CA GLY A 79 -6.01 -19.33 12.17
C GLY A 79 -5.66 -19.10 10.70
N TYR A 80 -5.96 -17.92 10.14
CA TYR A 80 -5.56 -17.60 8.77
C TYR A 80 -4.06 -17.40 8.68
N ASP A 81 -3.41 -17.93 7.63
CA ASP A 81 -2.02 -17.66 7.28
C ASP A 81 -1.76 -16.16 7.02
N HIS A 82 -0.50 -15.77 6.79
CA HIS A 82 -0.15 -14.36 6.56
C HIS A 82 -0.98 -13.75 5.42
N TRP A 83 -1.00 -14.42 4.26
CA TRP A 83 -1.73 -13.93 3.08
C TRP A 83 -3.24 -13.97 3.26
N GLY A 84 -3.77 -14.95 3.98
CA GLY A 84 -5.20 -15.04 4.30
C GLY A 84 -5.64 -13.95 5.27
N ALA A 85 -4.80 -13.59 6.24
CA ALA A 85 -5.07 -12.49 7.17
C ALA A 85 -4.93 -11.14 6.47
N TYR A 86 -3.83 -10.94 5.73
CA TYR A 86 -3.53 -9.73 4.97
C TYR A 86 -4.67 -9.35 4.02
N ARG A 87 -5.09 -10.28 3.15
CA ARG A 87 -6.16 -10.06 2.16
C ARG A 87 -7.55 -9.82 2.76
N ARG A 88 -7.72 -10.02 4.07
CA ARG A 88 -8.99 -9.78 4.80
C ARG A 88 -8.98 -8.48 5.60
N ILE A 89 -7.87 -7.74 5.62
CA ILE A 89 -7.82 -6.43 6.26
C ILE A 89 -8.75 -5.48 5.49
N PRO A 90 -9.73 -4.81 6.13
CA PRO A 90 -10.64 -3.92 5.43
C PRO A 90 -9.95 -2.81 4.63
N LEU A 91 -8.79 -2.31 5.10
CA LEU A 91 -7.99 -1.32 4.38
C LEU A 91 -7.40 -1.88 3.08
N GLU A 92 -6.93 -3.12 3.09
CA GLU A 92 -6.44 -3.84 1.89
C GLU A 92 -7.58 -4.12 0.91
N VAL A 93 -8.74 -4.54 1.43
CA VAL A 93 -9.94 -4.79 0.61
C VAL A 93 -10.43 -3.51 -0.06
N GLU A 94 -10.49 -2.39 0.68
CA GLU A 94 -10.86 -1.08 0.14
C GLU A 94 -9.85 -0.63 -0.92
N ALA A 95 -8.54 -0.73 -0.65
CA ALA A 95 -7.48 -0.35 -1.58
C ALA A 95 -7.55 -1.16 -2.88
N GLU A 96 -7.67 -2.48 -2.78
CA GLU A 96 -7.82 -3.36 -3.95
C GLU A 96 -9.09 -3.05 -4.74
N TRP A 97 -10.20 -2.86 -4.03
CA TRP A 97 -11.48 -2.58 -4.66
C TRP A 97 -11.46 -1.26 -5.44
N ASN A 98 -10.91 -0.20 -4.83
CA ASN A 98 -10.78 1.10 -5.48
C ASN A 98 -9.73 1.07 -6.59
N ALA A 99 -8.63 0.33 -6.44
CA ALA A 99 -7.62 0.14 -7.49
C ALA A 99 -8.18 -0.53 -8.74
N ARG A 100 -9.13 -1.44 -8.60
CA ARG A 100 -9.82 -2.06 -9.75
C ARG A 100 -10.77 -1.13 -10.46
N ARG A 101 -11.47 -0.26 -9.72
CA ARG A 101 -12.37 0.72 -10.32
C ARG A 101 -11.55 1.85 -10.97
N ARG A 102 -11.65 1.98 -12.29
CA ARG A 102 -11.21 3.21 -12.98
C ARG A 102 -12.24 4.29 -12.64
N LEU A 103 -11.98 5.11 -11.63
CA LEU A 103 -12.70 6.37 -11.44
C LEU A 103 -11.85 7.51 -12.01
#